data_AF-A0A7E4ZU21-F1
#
_entry.id   AF-A0A7E4ZU21-F1
#
_cell.length_a   1.000
_cell.length_b   1.000
_cell.length_c   1.000
_cell.angle_alpha   90.00
_cell.angle_beta   90.00
_cell.angle_gamma   90.00
#
_symmetry.space_group_name_H-M   'P 1'
#
loop_
_entity.id
_entity.type
_entity.pdbx_description
1 polymer ?
#
loop_
_entity_poly.entity_id
_entity_poly.type
_entity_poly.pdbx_seq_one_letter_code
_entity_poly.pdbx_strand_id
1 'polypeptide(L)'
;MAFITLSHAFIFIVFFISIYADISAADQTEACDNYATCLEKLEEKQRECREFRRSFRSFDDDLPATNKCSKKRNHELHSQITGLHLRKTEKTRDCVRKFVDDAVITVAADTDRKCRHQFNKLISAINTKPIKKPKNKKGGKKQRKIVAKRDERKCRRERKMLHRKCHKIATCCSLVPKCQKASAALLNQITNLKTTLKENRVQCKTRTS
;
A
#
# COMPACT_ATOMS: atom_id res chain seq x y z
N MET A 1 -15.50 -49.77 34.52
CA MET A 1 -14.40 -49.43 33.58
C MET A 1 -14.78 -48.39 32.52
N ALA A 2 -16.06 -48.20 32.16
CA ALA A 2 -16.48 -47.23 31.13
C ALA A 2 -16.31 -45.73 31.50
N PHE A 3 -16.29 -45.38 32.79
CA PHE A 3 -16.16 -43.98 33.23
C PHE A 3 -14.74 -43.40 33.02
N ILE A 4 -13.71 -44.25 33.04
CA ILE A 4 -12.31 -43.82 32.89
C ILE A 4 -12.01 -43.49 31.42
N THR A 5 -12.61 -44.21 30.46
CA THR A 5 -12.37 -43.98 29.02
C THR A 5 -13.04 -42.71 28.51
N LEU A 6 -14.22 -42.35 29.03
CA LEU A 6 -14.91 -41.10 28.70
C LEU A 6 -14.14 -39.85 29.20
N SER A 7 -13.51 -39.94 30.37
CA SER A 7 -12.75 -38.82 30.93
C SER A 7 -11.47 -38.54 30.14
N HIS A 8 -10.74 -39.59 29.74
CA HIS A 8 -9.56 -39.42 28.87
C HIS A 8 -9.95 -38.89 27.49
N ALA A 9 -11.03 -39.40 26.88
CA ALA A 9 -11.51 -38.90 25.59
C ALA A 9 -11.86 -37.40 25.64
N PHE A 10 -12.48 -36.94 26.73
CA PHE A 10 -12.80 -35.52 26.91
C PHE A 10 -11.54 -34.65 27.05
N ILE A 11 -10.55 -35.11 27.83
CA ILE A 11 -9.26 -34.42 27.98
C ILE A 11 -8.53 -34.35 26.63
N PHE A 12 -8.50 -35.43 25.85
CA PHE A 12 -7.90 -35.42 24.51
C PHE A 12 -8.61 -34.44 23.59
N ILE A 13 -9.95 -34.43 23.56
CA ILE A 13 -10.72 -33.50 22.73
C ILE A 13 -10.41 -32.04 23.08
N VAL A 14 -10.40 -31.68 24.37
CA VAL A 14 -10.07 -30.32 24.82
C VAL A 14 -8.63 -29.95 24.46
N PHE A 15 -7.69 -30.89 24.60
CA PHE A 15 -6.28 -30.68 24.25
C PHE A 15 -6.09 -30.45 22.74
N PHE A 16 -6.75 -31.26 21.89
CA PHE A 16 -6.73 -31.08 20.44
C PHE A 16 -7.37 -29.76 20.03
N ILE A 17 -8.52 -29.39 20.61
CA ILE A 17 -9.18 -28.10 20.32
C ILE A 17 -8.25 -26.93 20.67
N SER A 18 -7.56 -27.00 21.80
CA SER A 18 -6.62 -25.95 22.23
C SER A 18 -5.44 -25.81 21.27
N ILE A 19 -4.81 -26.93 20.88
CA ILE A 19 -3.71 -26.95 19.91
C ILE A 19 -4.14 -26.40 18.53
N TYR A 20 -5.32 -26.79 18.05
CA TYR A 20 -5.85 -26.29 16.78
C TYR A 20 -6.15 -24.78 16.82
N ALA A 21 -6.63 -24.27 17.95
CA ALA A 21 -6.84 -22.83 18.14
C ALA A 21 -5.49 -22.07 18.13
N ASP A 22 -4.46 -22.58 18.80
CA ASP A 22 -3.14 -21.94 18.85
C ASP A 22 -2.44 -21.91 17.48
N ILE A 23 -2.49 -23.01 16.73
CA ILE A 23 -1.89 -23.09 15.38
C ILE A 23 -2.56 -22.09 14.43
N SER A 24 -3.88 -21.98 14.49
CA SER A 24 -4.61 -21.08 13.59
C SER A 24 -4.45 -19.59 13.98
N ALA A 25 -4.23 -19.27 15.26
CA ALA A 25 -3.92 -17.92 15.71
C ALA A 25 -2.50 -17.47 15.26
N ALA A 26 -1.53 -18.38 15.27
CA ALA A 26 -0.18 -18.13 14.74
C ALA A 26 -0.18 -17.79 13.24
N ASP A 27 -1.10 -18.37 12.47
CA ASP A 27 -1.20 -18.12 11.03
C ASP A 27 -1.78 -16.72 10.70
N GLN A 28 -2.71 -16.20 11.51
CA GLN A 28 -3.28 -14.87 11.31
C GLN A 28 -2.35 -13.74 11.73
N THR A 29 -1.65 -13.92 12.85
CA THR A 29 -0.61 -12.97 13.29
C THR A 29 0.48 -12.85 12.21
N GLU A 30 0.92 -13.97 11.63
CA GLU A 30 1.83 -13.99 10.49
C GLU A 30 1.23 -13.26 9.27
N ALA A 31 -0.01 -13.55 8.89
CA ALA A 31 -0.67 -12.90 7.75
C ALA A 31 -0.80 -11.37 7.91
N CYS A 32 -1.08 -10.89 9.12
CA CYS A 32 -1.16 -9.47 9.42
C CYS A 32 0.21 -8.79 9.50
N ASP A 33 1.23 -9.45 10.04
CA ASP A 33 2.60 -8.92 10.02
C ASP A 33 3.16 -8.82 8.59
N ASN A 34 2.87 -9.84 7.78
CA ASN A 34 3.13 -9.88 6.36
C ASN A 34 2.47 -8.71 5.60
N TYR A 35 1.22 -8.37 5.97
CA TYR A 35 0.53 -7.20 5.45
C TYR A 35 1.20 -5.89 5.89
N ALA A 36 1.57 -5.75 7.16
CA ALA A 36 2.28 -4.59 7.69
C ALA A 36 3.62 -4.36 6.99
N THR A 37 4.38 -5.43 6.77
CA THR A 37 5.63 -5.42 6.00
C THR A 37 5.40 -4.95 4.56
N CYS A 38 4.32 -5.39 3.91
CA CYS A 38 3.97 -4.89 2.57
C CYS A 38 3.68 -3.39 2.59
N LEU A 39 2.94 -2.90 3.59
CA LEU A 39 2.62 -1.48 3.74
C LEU A 39 3.86 -0.63 3.98
N GLU A 40 4.83 -1.12 4.76
CA GLU A 40 6.10 -0.44 4.97
C GLU A 40 6.88 -0.27 3.67
N LYS A 41 7.00 -1.32 2.86
CA LYS A 41 7.65 -1.22 1.54
C LYS A 41 6.89 -0.31 0.58
N LEU A 42 5.56 -0.29 0.66
CA LEU A 42 4.74 0.63 -0.11
C LEU A 42 4.98 2.09 0.32
N GLU A 43 5.10 2.35 1.61
CA GLU A 43 5.42 3.67 2.16
C GLU A 43 6.80 4.15 1.70
N GLU A 44 7.83 3.31 1.83
CA GLU A 44 9.19 3.61 1.35
C GLU A 44 9.15 4.03 -0.13
N LYS A 45 8.46 3.24 -0.96
CA LYS A 45 8.33 3.57 -2.39
C LYS A 45 7.52 4.85 -2.64
N GLN A 46 6.51 5.13 -1.84
CA GLN A 46 5.75 6.38 -1.92
C GLN A 46 6.62 7.60 -1.58
N ARG A 47 7.49 7.50 -0.56
CA ARG A 47 8.46 8.53 -0.19
C ARG A 47 9.49 8.74 -1.29
N GLU A 48 10.07 7.66 -1.81
CA GLU A 48 11.01 7.68 -2.95
C GLU A 48 10.39 8.42 -4.16
N CYS A 49 9.17 8.05 -4.58
CA CYS A 49 8.52 8.72 -5.71
C CYS A 49 8.19 10.19 -5.42
N ARG A 50 7.95 10.57 -4.17
CA ARG A 50 7.68 11.96 -3.77
C ARG A 50 8.94 12.80 -3.85
N GLU A 51 10.08 12.27 -3.43
CA GLU A 51 11.39 12.91 -3.55
C GLU A 51 11.77 13.13 -5.01
N PHE A 52 11.65 12.10 -5.84
CA PHE A 52 11.86 12.23 -7.29
C PHE A 52 11.04 13.36 -7.89
N ARG A 53 9.74 13.44 -7.55
CA ARG A 53 8.87 14.49 -8.06
C ARG A 53 9.28 15.88 -7.56
N ARG A 54 9.86 16.02 -6.35
CA ARG A 54 10.35 17.31 -5.84
C ARG A 54 11.62 17.75 -6.56
N SER A 55 12.60 16.85 -6.70
CA SER A 55 13.90 17.14 -7.34
C SER A 55 13.79 17.58 -8.79
N PHE A 56 12.67 17.26 -9.47
CA PHE A 56 12.45 17.59 -10.87
C PHE A 56 11.37 18.66 -11.13
N ARG A 57 10.80 19.27 -10.09
CA ARG A 57 9.78 20.35 -10.22
C ARG A 57 10.31 21.57 -10.98
N SER A 58 11.58 21.92 -10.79
CA SER A 58 12.23 23.07 -11.42
C SER A 58 12.36 22.99 -12.95
N PHE A 59 12.09 21.84 -13.57
CA PHE A 59 12.23 21.65 -15.02
C PHE A 59 10.93 21.86 -15.82
N ASP A 60 9.78 21.98 -15.14
CA ASP A 60 8.46 22.08 -15.77
C ASP A 60 7.88 23.52 -15.77
N ASP A 61 8.61 24.48 -15.20
CA ASP A 61 8.25 25.90 -15.12
C ASP A 61 8.46 26.67 -16.45
N ASP A 62 9.25 26.14 -17.38
CA ASP A 62 9.57 26.77 -18.69
C ASP A 62 8.50 26.54 -19.80
N LEU A 63 7.21 26.38 -19.47
CA LEU A 63 6.14 26.15 -20.47
C LEU A 63 5.25 27.39 -20.70
N PRO A 64 4.79 27.63 -21.95
CA PRO A 64 4.06 28.83 -22.33
C PRO A 64 2.72 28.99 -21.57
N ALA A 65 2.32 30.26 -21.40
CA ALA A 65 1.22 30.67 -20.52
C ALA A 65 -0.17 30.12 -20.89
N THR A 66 -0.37 29.74 -22.15
CA THR A 66 -1.62 29.21 -22.71
C THR A 66 -2.08 27.88 -22.10
N ASN A 67 -1.18 27.13 -21.42
CA ASN A 67 -1.51 25.87 -20.72
C ASN A 67 -1.63 26.02 -19.18
N LYS A 68 -1.62 27.26 -18.65
CA LYS A 68 -1.52 27.51 -17.19
C LYS A 68 -2.82 27.32 -16.40
N CYS A 69 -4.00 27.42 -17.02
CA CYS A 69 -5.30 27.39 -16.32
C CYS A 69 -5.46 26.15 -15.41
N SER A 70 -5.05 24.96 -15.89
CA SER A 70 -5.21 23.71 -15.15
C SER A 70 -3.94 23.20 -14.48
N LYS A 71 -2.74 23.55 -14.96
CA LYS A 71 -1.53 22.78 -14.66
C LYS A 71 -1.07 22.92 -13.21
N LYS A 72 -1.04 24.15 -12.66
CA LYS A 72 -0.62 24.42 -11.27
C LYS A 72 -1.60 23.79 -10.29
N ARG A 73 -2.91 24.05 -10.44
CA ARG A 73 -3.96 23.51 -9.57
C ARG A 73 -4.08 21.98 -9.67
N ASN A 74 -4.02 21.40 -10.86
CA ASN A 74 -3.99 19.94 -11.01
C ASN A 74 -2.75 19.32 -10.35
N HIS A 75 -1.58 19.94 -10.52
CA HIS A 75 -0.36 19.46 -9.91
C HIS A 75 -0.45 19.50 -8.37
N GLU A 76 -0.99 20.58 -7.81
CA GLU A 76 -1.25 20.74 -6.39
C GLU A 76 -2.21 19.67 -5.86
N LEU A 77 -3.38 19.52 -6.49
CA LEU A 77 -4.36 18.48 -6.14
C LEU A 77 -3.74 17.06 -6.20
N HIS A 78 -2.96 16.76 -7.25
CA HIS A 78 -2.20 15.49 -7.33
C HIS A 78 -1.17 15.35 -6.21
N SER A 79 -0.55 16.43 -5.78
CA SER A 79 0.42 16.44 -4.67
C SER A 79 -0.29 16.17 -3.34
N GLN A 80 -1.43 16.82 -3.09
CA GLN A 80 -2.26 16.62 -1.90
C GLN A 80 -2.80 15.18 -1.84
N ILE A 81 -3.39 14.67 -2.93
CA ILE A 81 -3.87 13.28 -3.04
C ILE A 81 -2.74 12.28 -2.73
N THR A 82 -1.55 12.50 -3.29
CA THR A 82 -0.40 11.61 -3.03
C THR A 82 0.04 11.66 -1.57
N GLY A 83 0.03 12.85 -0.94
CA GLY A 83 0.33 13.01 0.48
C GLY A 83 -0.67 12.30 1.38
N LEU A 84 -1.97 12.40 1.08
CA LEU A 84 -3.01 11.67 1.83
C LEU A 84 -2.89 10.15 1.67
N HIS A 85 -2.54 9.66 0.48
CA HIS A 85 -2.27 8.23 0.28
C HIS A 85 -1.08 7.73 1.12
N LEU A 86 -0.02 8.55 1.24
CA LEU A 86 1.11 8.25 2.11
C LEU A 86 0.66 8.16 3.57
N ARG A 87 -0.01 9.20 4.07
CA ARG A 87 -0.52 9.24 5.45
C ARG A 87 -1.50 8.12 5.75
N LYS A 88 -2.32 7.72 4.77
CA LYS A 88 -3.21 6.56 4.88
C LYS A 88 -2.40 5.28 5.08
N THR A 89 -1.36 5.08 4.26
CA THR A 89 -0.50 3.88 4.31
C THR A 89 0.20 3.78 5.67
N GLU A 90 0.77 4.89 6.16
CA GLU A 90 1.38 5.01 7.49
C GLU A 90 0.39 4.62 8.59
N LYS A 91 -0.78 5.28 8.65
CA LYS A 91 -1.80 4.99 9.67
C LYS A 91 -2.30 3.55 9.65
N THR A 92 -2.53 2.98 8.46
CA THR A 92 -2.98 1.59 8.35
C THR A 92 -1.90 0.63 8.83
N ARG A 93 -0.63 0.86 8.47
CA ARG A 93 0.49 0.05 8.94
C ARG A 93 0.61 0.10 10.47
N ASP A 94 0.60 1.31 11.03
CA ASP A 94 0.77 1.51 12.47
C ASP A 94 -0.39 0.87 13.26
N CYS A 95 -1.61 0.95 12.73
CA CYS A 95 -2.75 0.25 13.31
C CYS A 95 -2.58 -1.28 13.28
N VAL A 96 -2.16 -1.86 12.15
CA VAL A 96 -1.96 -3.31 12.04
C VAL A 96 -0.87 -3.78 13.00
N ARG A 97 0.27 -3.09 13.05
CA ARG A 97 1.36 -3.42 13.99
C ARG A 97 0.91 -3.34 15.44
N LYS A 98 0.12 -2.32 15.79
CA LYS A 98 -0.38 -2.14 17.17
C LYS A 98 -1.30 -3.26 17.64
N PHE A 99 -2.07 -3.86 16.73
CA PHE A 99 -3.08 -4.85 17.06
C PHE A 99 -2.74 -6.23 16.51
N VAL A 100 -1.48 -6.49 16.13
CA VAL A 100 -1.08 -7.73 15.48
C VAL A 100 -1.40 -8.94 16.37
N ASP A 101 -1.20 -8.81 17.68
CA ASP A 101 -1.50 -9.86 18.67
C ASP A 101 -3.01 -10.08 18.88
N ASP A 102 -3.86 -9.10 18.52
CA ASP A 102 -5.32 -9.22 18.54
C ASP A 102 -5.89 -9.89 17.26
N ALA A 103 -5.02 -10.40 16.37
CA ALA A 103 -5.46 -10.96 15.10
C ALA A 103 -6.23 -12.27 15.33
N VAL A 104 -7.56 -12.20 15.29
CA VAL A 104 -8.44 -13.37 15.41
C VAL A 104 -8.51 -14.14 14.09
N ILE A 105 -8.65 -15.46 14.19
CA ILE A 105 -8.96 -16.36 13.08
C ILE A 105 -10.35 -16.04 12.54
N THR A 106 -10.40 -15.33 11.42
CA THR A 106 -11.65 -15.05 10.70
C THR A 106 -11.69 -15.61 9.29
N VAL A 107 -10.63 -16.32 8.88
CA VAL A 107 -10.41 -16.71 7.48
C VAL A 107 -10.53 -18.22 7.34
N ALA A 108 -11.37 -18.70 6.42
CA ALA A 108 -11.53 -20.13 6.16
C ALA A 108 -10.21 -20.77 5.69
N ALA A 109 -9.97 -22.04 6.01
CA ALA A 109 -8.70 -22.74 5.76
C ALA A 109 -8.25 -22.71 4.28
N ASP A 110 -9.18 -22.76 3.32
CA ASP A 110 -8.87 -22.68 1.88
C ASP A 110 -8.34 -21.30 1.45
N THR A 111 -8.77 -20.26 2.15
CA THR A 111 -8.27 -18.90 1.94
C THR A 111 -6.87 -18.72 2.52
N ASP A 112 -6.54 -19.42 3.61
CA ASP A 112 -5.22 -19.36 4.24
C ASP A 112 -4.10 -19.86 3.30
N ARG A 113 -4.30 -21.02 2.65
CA ARG A 113 -3.33 -21.55 1.68
C ARG A 113 -3.09 -20.60 0.50
N LYS A 114 -4.15 -19.94 0.02
CA LYS A 114 -4.06 -18.90 -1.03
C LYS A 114 -3.29 -17.68 -0.52
N CYS A 115 -3.50 -17.31 0.73
CA CYS A 115 -2.84 -16.18 1.39
C CYS A 115 -1.33 -16.39 1.52
N ARG A 116 -0.89 -17.57 2.01
CA ARG A 116 0.55 -17.90 2.08
C ARG A 116 1.21 -17.92 0.70
N HIS A 117 0.55 -18.49 -0.30
CA HIS A 117 1.09 -18.49 -1.66
C HIS A 117 1.24 -17.07 -2.23
N GLN A 118 0.24 -16.21 -2.02
CA GLN A 118 0.31 -14.81 -2.44
C GLN A 118 1.42 -14.05 -1.72
N PHE A 119 1.65 -14.35 -0.44
CA PHE A 119 2.73 -13.76 0.34
C PHE A 119 4.12 -14.20 -0.15
N ASN A 120 4.36 -15.49 -0.35
CA ASN A 120 5.65 -15.98 -0.86
C ASN A 120 5.97 -15.39 -2.25
N LYS A 121 4.95 -15.28 -3.12
CA LYS A 121 5.09 -14.61 -4.41
C LYS A 121 5.40 -13.11 -4.28
N LEU A 122 4.90 -12.47 -3.23
CA LEU A 122 5.18 -11.07 -2.94
C LEU A 122 6.63 -10.88 -2.51
N ILE A 123 7.07 -11.59 -1.48
CA ILE A 123 8.41 -11.45 -0.89
C ILE A 123 9.50 -11.69 -1.94
N SER A 124 9.39 -12.77 -2.71
CA SER A 124 10.31 -13.07 -3.80
C SER A 124 10.38 -11.95 -4.85
N ALA A 125 9.26 -11.27 -5.10
CA ALA A 125 9.16 -10.20 -6.08
C ALA A 125 9.40 -8.79 -5.50
N ILE A 126 9.63 -8.63 -4.20
CA ILE A 126 10.05 -7.36 -3.59
C ILE A 126 11.52 -7.39 -3.17
N ASN A 127 12.07 -8.56 -2.81
CA ASN A 127 13.49 -8.68 -2.46
C ASN A 127 14.44 -8.58 -3.68
N THR A 128 13.90 -8.40 -4.89
CA THR A 128 14.67 -8.03 -6.08
C THR A 128 15.24 -6.62 -5.92
N LYS A 129 16.49 -6.56 -5.45
CA LYS A 129 17.47 -5.45 -5.31
C LYS A 129 16.94 -4.01 -5.42
N PRO A 130 17.30 -3.11 -4.47
CA PRO A 130 17.00 -1.69 -4.59
C PRO A 130 17.55 -1.14 -5.90
N ILE A 131 16.74 -0.33 -6.58
CA ILE A 131 17.14 0.35 -7.80
C ILE A 131 18.28 1.29 -7.41
N LYS A 132 19.51 0.93 -7.80
CA LYS A 132 20.69 1.79 -7.64
C LYS A 132 20.32 3.18 -8.15
N LYS A 133 20.38 4.19 -7.27
CA LYS A 133 20.25 5.60 -7.65
C LYS A 133 21.15 5.83 -8.87
N PRO A 134 20.64 6.40 -9.97
CA PRO A 134 21.46 6.61 -11.15
C PRO A 134 22.66 7.48 -10.75
N LYS A 135 23.87 6.91 -10.84
CA LYS A 135 25.12 7.66 -10.69
C LYS A 135 25.06 8.83 -11.66
N ASN A 136 25.27 10.05 -11.15
CA ASN A 136 25.24 11.31 -11.90
C ASN A 136 26.10 11.21 -13.19
N LYS A 137 25.51 10.79 -14.31
CA LYS A 137 26.16 10.90 -15.61
C LYS A 137 26.10 12.36 -16.03
N LYS A 138 27.25 12.91 -16.44
CA LYS A 138 27.42 14.25 -17.03
C LYS A 138 26.65 14.34 -18.37
N GLY A 139 25.33 14.35 -18.33
CA GLY A 139 24.46 14.61 -19.49
C GLY A 139 23.94 16.04 -19.45
N GLY A 140 23.70 16.64 -20.63
CA GLY A 140 23.12 17.99 -20.74
C GLY A 140 21.69 18.10 -20.15
N LYS A 141 21.21 19.34 -19.95
CA LYS A 141 19.89 19.65 -19.31
C LYS A 141 18.73 18.87 -19.96
N LYS A 142 18.73 18.72 -21.29
CA LYS A 142 17.70 17.99 -22.05
C LYS A 142 17.71 16.48 -21.78
N GLN A 143 18.89 15.87 -21.71
CA GLN A 143 19.04 14.44 -21.43
C GLN A 143 18.67 14.10 -19.98
N ARG A 144 19.06 14.95 -19.02
CA ARG A 144 18.64 14.83 -17.61
C ARG A 144 17.11 14.87 -17.47
N LYS A 145 16.43 15.75 -18.20
CA LYS A 145 14.95 15.85 -18.21
C LYS A 145 14.27 14.58 -18.77
N ILE A 146 14.83 13.96 -19.81
CA ILE A 146 14.29 12.71 -20.39
C ILE A 146 14.47 11.54 -19.42
N VAL A 147 15.65 11.40 -18.83
CA VAL A 147 15.96 10.36 -17.84
C VAL A 147 15.05 10.52 -16.61
N ALA A 148 14.93 11.75 -16.08
CA ALA A 148 14.06 12.07 -14.95
C ALA A 148 12.59 11.68 -15.21
N LYS A 149 12.04 12.02 -16.39
CA LYS A 149 10.67 11.63 -16.76
C LYS A 149 10.50 10.11 -16.88
N ARG A 150 11.53 9.40 -17.36
CA ARG A 150 11.53 7.92 -17.44
C ARG A 150 11.53 7.31 -16.04
N ASP A 151 12.37 7.81 -15.15
CA ASP A 151 12.51 7.33 -13.77
C ASP A 151 11.25 7.63 -12.95
N GLU A 152 10.64 8.81 -13.12
CA GLU A 152 9.35 9.13 -12.49
C GLU A 152 8.25 8.16 -12.94
N ARG A 153 8.15 7.88 -14.25
CA ARG A 153 7.18 6.90 -14.78
C ARG A 153 7.43 5.50 -14.23
N LYS A 154 8.70 5.10 -14.13
CA LYS A 154 9.11 3.82 -13.53
C LYS A 154 8.66 3.74 -12.07
N CYS A 155 8.97 4.75 -11.27
CA CYS A 155 8.56 4.81 -9.86
C CYS A 155 7.04 4.72 -9.70
N ARG A 156 6.27 5.46 -10.52
CA ARG A 156 4.81 5.41 -10.50
C ARG A 156 4.25 4.01 -10.80
N ARG A 157 4.86 3.27 -11.74
CA ARG A 157 4.47 1.90 -12.09
C ARG A 157 4.75 0.94 -10.94
N GLU A 158 5.95 1.00 -10.35
CA GLU A 158 6.36 0.15 -9.23
C GLU A 158 5.49 0.37 -8.01
N ARG A 159 5.24 1.64 -7.64
CA ARG A 159 4.31 1.99 -6.56
C ARG A 159 2.90 1.43 -6.81
N LYS A 160 2.40 1.51 -8.04
CA LYS A 160 1.08 0.95 -8.41
C LYS A 160 1.06 -0.58 -8.26
N MET A 161 2.15 -1.25 -8.64
CA MET A 161 2.29 -2.70 -8.49
C MET A 161 2.34 -3.10 -7.02
N LEU A 162 3.12 -2.41 -6.19
CA LEU A 162 3.16 -2.60 -4.73
C LEU A 162 1.78 -2.40 -4.11
N HIS A 163 1.05 -1.35 -4.48
CA HIS A 163 -0.28 -1.11 -3.94
C HIS A 163 -1.26 -2.25 -4.29
N ARG A 164 -1.23 -2.78 -5.52
CA ARG A 164 -2.07 -3.93 -5.92
C ARG A 164 -1.72 -5.17 -5.13
N LYS A 165 -0.42 -5.40 -4.96
CA LYS A 165 0.17 -6.49 -4.20
C LYS A 165 -0.27 -6.46 -2.72
N CYS A 166 -0.11 -5.31 -2.04
CA CYS A 166 -0.56 -5.18 -0.66
C CYS A 166 -2.08 -5.27 -0.52
N HIS A 167 -2.84 -4.81 -1.52
CA HIS A 167 -4.30 -4.97 -1.50
C HIS A 167 -4.73 -6.44 -1.55
N LYS A 168 -4.01 -7.28 -2.29
CA LYS A 168 -4.25 -8.73 -2.29
C LYS A 168 -3.94 -9.38 -0.94
N ILE A 169 -2.86 -8.98 -0.28
CA ILE A 169 -2.52 -9.49 1.06
C ILE A 169 -3.50 -8.96 2.11
N ALA A 170 -4.07 -7.77 1.92
CA ALA A 170 -5.04 -7.21 2.85
C ALA A 170 -6.28 -8.10 3.03
N THR A 171 -6.63 -8.95 2.06
CA THR A 171 -7.77 -9.87 2.23
C THR A 171 -7.46 -11.02 3.21
N CYS A 172 -6.20 -11.20 3.56
CA CYS A 172 -5.70 -12.26 4.43
C CYS A 172 -5.54 -11.83 5.89
N CYS A 173 -5.59 -10.53 6.16
CA CYS A 173 -5.40 -9.99 7.51
C CYS A 173 -6.75 -9.57 8.10
N SER A 174 -7.17 -10.21 9.18
CA SER A 174 -8.43 -9.96 9.88
C SER A 174 -8.53 -8.54 10.48
N LEU A 175 -7.40 -7.87 10.71
CA LEU A 175 -7.36 -6.50 11.24
C LEU A 175 -7.70 -5.41 10.21
N VAL A 176 -7.77 -5.75 8.92
CA VAL A 176 -7.96 -4.76 7.84
C VAL A 176 -9.24 -3.94 7.99
N PRO A 177 -10.42 -4.52 8.27
CA PRO A 177 -11.63 -3.72 8.50
C PRO A 177 -11.50 -2.74 9.67
N LYS A 178 -10.91 -3.17 10.81
CA LYS A 178 -10.64 -2.33 11.99
C LYS A 178 -9.71 -1.18 11.62
N CYS A 179 -8.60 -1.47 10.94
CA CYS A 179 -7.61 -0.47 10.57
C CYS A 179 -7.99 0.41 9.38
N GLN A 180 -8.93 -0.03 8.53
CA GLN A 180 -9.51 0.82 7.48
C GLN A 180 -10.39 1.91 8.09
N LYS A 181 -11.19 1.60 9.12
CA LYS A 181 -12.02 2.60 9.83
C LYS A 181 -11.16 3.74 10.41
N ALA A 182 -9.99 3.42 10.98
CA ALA A 182 -9.04 4.42 11.47
C ALA A 182 -8.51 5.40 10.40
N SER A 183 -8.66 5.04 9.11
CA SER A 183 -8.24 5.85 7.96
C SER A 183 -9.39 6.36 7.09
N ALA A 184 -10.66 6.15 7.51
CA ALA A 184 -11.84 6.50 6.72
C ALA A 184 -11.92 8.01 6.39
N ALA A 185 -11.58 8.88 7.34
CA ALA A 185 -11.53 10.32 7.11
C ALA A 185 -10.55 10.70 5.98
N LEU A 186 -9.38 10.04 5.92
CA LEU A 186 -8.40 10.27 4.85
C LEU A 186 -8.91 9.76 3.50
N LEU A 187 -9.62 8.64 3.49
CA LEU A 187 -10.27 8.11 2.28
C LEU A 187 -11.28 9.10 1.71
N ASN A 188 -12.12 9.69 2.57
CA ASN A 188 -13.10 10.69 2.16
C ASN A 188 -12.41 11.93 1.58
N GLN A 189 -11.36 12.43 2.22
CA GLN A 189 -10.56 13.56 1.69
C GLN A 189 -9.93 13.23 0.33
N ILE A 190 -9.39 12.03 0.15
CA ILE A 190 -8.82 11.57 -1.13
C ILE A 190 -9.91 11.56 -2.22
N THR A 191 -11.10 11.06 -1.90
CA THR A 191 -12.23 11.00 -2.84
C THR A 191 -12.66 12.41 -3.26
N ASN A 192 -12.83 13.32 -2.29
CA ASN A 192 -13.20 14.71 -2.56
C ASN A 192 -12.17 15.40 -3.46
N LEU A 193 -10.88 15.29 -3.14
CA LEU A 193 -9.82 15.88 -3.97
C LEU A 193 -9.77 15.27 -5.38
N LYS A 194 -10.09 13.99 -5.55
CA LYS A 194 -10.19 13.36 -6.88
C LYS A 194 -11.37 13.92 -7.67
N THR A 195 -12.50 14.19 -7.02
CA THR A 195 -13.65 14.85 -7.64
C THR A 195 -13.29 16.27 -8.06
N THR A 196 -12.70 17.07 -7.17
CA THR A 196 -12.20 18.42 -7.50
C THR A 196 -11.18 18.43 -8.63
N LEU A 197 -10.31 17.42 -8.69
CA LEU A 197 -9.36 17.27 -9.80
C LEU A 197 -10.08 17.01 -11.14
N LYS A 198 -11.13 16.18 -11.15
CA LYS A 198 -11.92 15.92 -12.35
C LYS A 198 -12.66 17.19 -12.80
N GLU A 199 -13.32 17.87 -11.88
CA GLU A 199 -14.04 19.13 -12.14
C GLU A 199 -13.09 20.20 -12.70
N ASN A 200 -11.92 20.39 -12.07
CA ASN A 200 -10.92 21.33 -12.55
C ASN A 200 -10.48 21.02 -14.00
N ARG A 201 -10.30 19.74 -14.33
CA ARG A 201 -9.94 19.34 -15.71
C ARG A 201 -11.04 19.63 -16.71
N VAL A 202 -12.30 19.48 -16.34
CA VAL A 202 -13.44 19.81 -17.22
C VAL A 202 -13.53 21.32 -17.41
N GLN A 203 -13.53 22.08 -16.33
CA GLN A 203 -13.62 23.54 -16.34
C GLN A 203 -12.48 24.22 -17.11
N CYS A 204 -11.27 23.66 -17.06
CA CYS A 204 -10.15 24.20 -17.82
C CYS A 204 -10.20 23.82 -19.31
N LYS A 205 -10.86 22.72 -19.67
CA LYS A 205 -11.06 22.34 -21.09
C LYS A 205 -12.09 23.24 -21.77
N THR A 206 -13.17 23.60 -21.06
CA THR A 206 -14.23 24.45 -21.58
C THR A 206 -13.82 25.92 -21.73
N ARG A 207 -12.83 26.39 -20.95
CA ARG A 207 -12.29 27.77 -21.05
C ARG A 207 -11.25 27.97 -22.16
N THR A 208 -10.77 26.88 -22.77
CA THR A 208 -9.75 26.91 -23.83
C THR A 208 -10.30 26.53 -25.21
N SER A 209 -11.59 26.21 -25.28
CA SER A 209 -12.36 26.02 -26.51
C SER A 209 -13.15 27.27 -26.83
#